data_AF-A0A4Q1HHX9-F1
#
_entry.id   AF-A0A4Q1HHX9-F1
#
_cell.length_a   1.000
_cell.length_b   1.000
_cell.length_c   1.000
_cell.angle_alpha   90.00
_cell.angle_beta   90.00
_cell.angle_gamma   90.00
#
_symmetry.space_group_name_H-M   'P 1'
#
loop_
_entity.id
_entity.type
_entity.pdbx_description
1 polymer ?
#
loop_
_entity_poly.entity_id
_entity_poly.type
_entity_poly.pdbx_seq_one_letter_code
_entity_poly.pdbx_strand_id
1 'polypeptide(L)'
;MSDHFDQAAQNAPSDLLSQGLAAMLRSDQTPPFAQAAAQMFGQANPNQQAGMLNQLLSGMGPAVLASLMSGAAGSGLASLLGQAAPRDGGKPTLTPEQASTVTPDQVAQIASHAEQQNPDIIEHMSAFYAEHASLIKTLGGAALTVALAKMAETHRG
;
A
#
# COMPACT_ATOMS: atom_id res chain seq x y z
N MET A 1 -28.21 -14.23 19.03
CA MET A 1 -27.56 -12.93 19.34
C MET A 1 -26.40 -12.76 18.36
N SER A 2 -26.70 -12.77 17.05
CA SER A 2 -25.70 -12.93 15.98
C SER A 2 -25.88 -11.90 14.87
N ASP A 3 -27.05 -11.27 14.78
CA ASP A 3 -27.39 -10.25 13.77
C ASP A 3 -26.75 -8.88 14.03
N HIS A 4 -26.33 -8.60 15.27
CA HIS A 4 -25.62 -7.36 15.60
C HIS A 4 -24.16 -7.35 15.13
N PHE A 5 -23.53 -8.51 14.95
CA PHE A 5 -22.14 -8.59 14.50
C PHE A 5 -22.03 -8.33 12.99
N ASP A 6 -22.97 -8.83 12.20
CA ASP A 6 -23.07 -8.60 10.75
C ASP A 6 -23.40 -7.13 10.41
N GLN A 7 -24.26 -6.48 11.20
CA GLN A 7 -24.63 -5.08 10.99
C GLN A 7 -23.56 -4.10 11.52
N ALA A 8 -22.83 -4.48 12.57
CA ALA A 8 -21.67 -3.74 13.07
C ALA A 8 -20.48 -3.85 12.12
N ALA A 9 -20.26 -4.98 11.44
CA ALA A 9 -19.23 -5.11 10.42
C ALA A 9 -19.49 -4.24 9.18
N GLN A 10 -20.77 -4.01 8.83
CA GLN A 10 -21.17 -3.17 7.68
C GLN A 10 -21.10 -1.66 7.95
N ASN A 11 -21.14 -1.23 9.22
CA ASN A 11 -21.06 0.18 9.63
C ASN A 11 -19.94 0.45 10.62
N ALA A 12 -18.98 -0.47 10.76
CA ALA A 12 -17.86 -0.29 11.67
C ALA A 12 -17.15 1.00 11.24
N PRO A 13 -17.06 2.01 12.11
CA PRO A 13 -16.28 3.19 11.79
C PRO A 13 -14.87 2.69 11.45
N SER A 14 -14.29 3.21 10.37
CA SER A 14 -12.94 2.88 9.92
C SER A 14 -11.93 2.86 11.06
N ASP A 15 -12.18 3.69 12.08
CA ASP A 15 -11.45 3.75 13.35
C ASP A 15 -11.43 2.45 14.18
N LEU A 16 -12.54 1.71 14.27
CA LEU A 16 -12.59 0.42 14.99
C LEU A 16 -11.95 -0.71 14.18
N LEU A 17 -12.08 -0.65 12.84
CA LEU A 17 -11.42 -1.59 11.94
C LEU A 17 -9.91 -1.39 11.93
N SER A 18 -9.42 -0.14 11.91
CA SER A 18 -8.00 0.17 11.96
C SER A 18 -7.37 -0.23 13.30
N GLN A 19 -8.07 0.01 14.42
CA GLN A 19 -7.63 -0.43 15.75
C GLN A 19 -7.59 -1.96 15.86
N GLY A 20 -8.61 -2.65 15.36
CA GLY A 20 -8.64 -4.12 15.32
C GLY A 20 -7.52 -4.70 14.44
N LEU A 21 -7.27 -4.12 13.27
CA LEU A 21 -6.17 -4.51 12.38
C LEU A 21 -4.81 -4.25 13.02
N ALA A 22 -4.61 -3.09 13.66
CA ALA A 22 -3.36 -2.74 14.32
C ALA A 22 -3.07 -3.67 15.51
N ALA A 23 -4.08 -3.98 16.32
CA ALA A 23 -3.97 -4.92 17.44
C ALA A 23 -3.64 -6.34 16.98
N MET A 24 -4.23 -6.77 15.85
CA MET A 24 -3.83 -8.03 15.22
C MET A 24 -2.40 -7.93 14.69
N LEU A 25 -2.05 -6.95 13.87
CA LEU A 25 -0.69 -6.81 13.31
C LEU A 25 0.42 -6.68 14.36
N ARG A 26 0.11 -6.20 15.57
CA ARG A 26 1.03 -6.11 16.71
C ARG A 26 1.08 -7.38 17.58
N SER A 27 0.13 -8.32 17.42
CA SER A 27 0.11 -9.55 18.22
C SER A 27 1.13 -10.58 17.73
N ASP A 28 1.79 -11.26 18.67
CA ASP A 28 2.74 -12.38 18.43
C ASP A 28 2.13 -13.59 17.70
N GLN A 29 0.80 -13.66 17.55
CA GLN A 29 0.10 -14.76 16.85
C GLN A 29 -0.09 -14.52 15.36
N THR A 30 0.41 -13.40 14.85
CA THR A 30 0.14 -12.90 13.50
C THR A 30 1.43 -13.00 12.70
N PRO A 31 1.38 -13.46 11.42
CA PRO A 31 2.57 -13.44 10.58
C PRO A 31 3.16 -12.03 10.56
N PRO A 32 4.50 -11.88 10.58
CA PRO A 32 5.14 -10.57 10.63
C PRO A 32 4.55 -9.65 9.58
N PHE A 33 4.34 -8.38 9.93
CA PHE A 33 3.73 -7.38 9.05
C PHE A 33 4.33 -7.42 7.63
N ALA A 34 5.65 -7.58 7.55
CA ALA A 34 6.40 -7.79 6.31
C ALA A 34 5.92 -8.96 5.44
N GLN A 35 5.63 -10.09 6.06
CA GLN A 35 5.21 -11.30 5.37
C GLN A 35 3.76 -11.20 4.88
N ALA A 36 2.88 -10.60 5.67
CA ALA A 36 1.52 -10.30 5.26
C ALA A 36 1.50 -9.31 4.07
N ALA A 37 2.30 -8.25 4.14
CA ALA A 37 2.45 -7.26 3.06
C ALA A 37 2.97 -7.92 1.77
N ALA A 38 3.99 -8.78 1.86
CA ALA A 38 4.53 -9.50 0.69
C ALA A 38 3.51 -10.45 0.05
N GLN A 39 2.76 -11.20 0.86
CA GLN A 39 1.73 -12.11 0.34
C GLN A 39 0.61 -11.34 -0.38
N MET A 40 0.14 -10.24 0.21
CA MET A 40 -0.86 -9.38 -0.43
C MET A 40 -0.32 -8.76 -1.71
N PHE A 41 0.92 -8.29 -1.70
CA PHE A 41 1.56 -7.71 -2.88
C PHE A 41 1.67 -8.70 -4.05
N GLY A 42 2.04 -9.95 -3.76
CA GLY A 42 2.15 -11.00 -4.77
C GLY A 42 0.82 -11.41 -5.39
N GLN A 43 -0.30 -11.17 -4.69
CA GLN A 43 -1.66 -11.42 -5.18
C GLN A 43 -2.32 -10.18 -5.81
N ALA A 44 -1.75 -8.99 -5.59
CA ALA A 44 -2.28 -7.71 -6.05
C ALA A 44 -1.94 -7.43 -7.52
N ASN A 45 -2.83 -6.70 -8.20
CA ASN A 45 -2.58 -6.22 -9.56
C ASN A 45 -1.60 -5.02 -9.58
N PRO A 46 -0.94 -4.70 -10.71
CA PRO A 46 0.00 -3.57 -10.85
C PRO A 46 -0.47 -2.24 -10.25
N ASN A 47 -1.75 -1.90 -10.46
CA ASN A 47 -2.34 -0.67 -9.92
C ASN A 47 -2.47 -0.70 -8.40
N GLN A 48 -2.83 -1.85 -7.83
CA GLN A 48 -2.95 -2.05 -6.39
C GLN A 48 -1.57 -2.11 -5.73
N GLN A 49 -0.61 -2.75 -6.39
CA GLN A 49 0.79 -2.79 -5.98
C GLN A 49 1.38 -1.38 -5.86
N ALA A 50 1.19 -0.53 -6.89
CA ALA A 50 1.62 0.86 -6.83
C ALA A 50 0.91 1.65 -5.72
N GLY A 51 -0.40 1.49 -5.56
CA GLY A 51 -1.15 2.12 -4.48
C GLY A 51 -0.63 1.74 -3.10
N MET A 52 -0.38 0.44 -2.88
CA MET A 52 0.13 -0.08 -1.62
C MET A 52 1.54 0.43 -1.33
N LEU A 53 2.43 0.42 -2.32
CA LEU A 53 3.79 0.93 -2.18
C LEU A 53 3.81 2.44 -1.93
N ASN A 54 3.02 3.21 -2.68
CA ASN A 54 2.92 4.65 -2.47
C ASN A 54 2.41 5.01 -1.09
N GLN A 55 1.50 4.21 -0.55
CA GLN A 55 1.04 4.41 0.80
C GLN A 55 2.10 4.05 1.83
N LEU A 56 2.75 2.90 1.68
CA LEU A 56 3.89 2.52 2.50
C LEU A 56 4.88 3.68 2.52
N LEU A 57 5.28 4.19 1.35
CA LEU A 57 6.20 5.31 1.21
C LEU A 57 5.68 6.61 1.84
N SER A 58 4.37 6.81 1.88
CA SER A 58 3.75 7.99 2.48
C SER A 58 3.60 7.92 3.99
N GLY A 59 3.41 6.71 4.54
CA GLY A 59 3.36 6.44 5.98
C GLY A 59 4.73 6.24 6.60
N MET A 60 5.72 5.83 5.79
CA MET A 60 7.13 5.82 6.15
C MET A 60 7.62 7.27 6.17
N GLY A 61 7.88 7.81 7.35
CA GLY A 61 8.38 9.17 7.49
C GLY A 61 9.64 9.43 6.62
N PRO A 62 9.95 10.70 6.32
CA PRO A 62 11.05 11.07 5.42
C PRO A 62 12.41 10.49 5.83
N ALA A 63 12.62 10.22 7.13
CA ALA A 63 13.82 9.55 7.63
C ALA A 63 13.96 8.10 7.14
N VAL A 64 12.88 7.31 7.20
CA VAL A 64 12.86 5.91 6.73
C VAL A 64 13.05 5.87 5.21
N LEU A 65 12.39 6.79 4.51
CA LEU A 65 12.52 6.94 3.07
C LEU A 65 13.96 7.25 2.66
N ALA A 66 14.64 8.16 3.37
CA ALA A 66 16.05 8.46 3.14
C ALA A 66 16.95 7.22 3.37
N SER A 67 16.68 6.44 4.42
CA SER A 67 17.38 5.17 4.66
C SER A 67 17.19 4.17 3.51
N LEU A 68 15.96 4.02 3.01
CA LEU A 68 15.66 3.17 1.86
C LEU A 68 16.39 3.64 0.59
N MET A 69 16.39 4.95 0.31
CA MET A 69 17.12 5.57 -0.81
C MET A 69 18.64 5.47 -0.67
N SER A 70 19.15 5.34 0.55
CA SER A 70 20.57 5.07 0.81
C SER A 70 20.96 3.60 0.61
N GLY A 71 19.98 2.71 0.36
CA GLY A 71 20.19 1.28 0.11
C GLY A 71 19.84 0.34 1.27
N ALA A 72 19.22 0.84 2.35
CA ALA A 72 18.96 0.04 3.55
C ALA A 72 18.02 -1.17 3.34
N ALA A 73 17.13 -1.13 2.34
CA ALA A 73 16.30 -2.28 1.94
C ALA A 73 16.72 -2.87 0.58
N GLY A 74 17.94 -2.58 0.13
CA GLY A 74 18.51 -3.10 -1.11
C GLY A 74 18.69 -2.04 -2.21
N SER A 75 19.78 -2.20 -2.97
CA SER A 75 20.23 -1.25 -3.99
C SER A 75 19.26 -1.12 -5.17
N GLY A 76 18.52 -2.19 -5.50
CA GLY A 76 17.51 -2.17 -6.56
C GLY A 76 16.34 -1.25 -6.22
N LEU A 77 15.88 -1.30 -4.98
CA LEU A 77 14.79 -0.47 -4.49
C LEU A 77 15.21 1.00 -4.34
N ALA A 78 16.42 1.23 -3.84
CA ALA A 78 17.01 2.58 -3.76
C ALA A 78 17.08 3.25 -5.13
N SER A 79 17.47 2.50 -6.16
CA SER A 79 17.45 2.97 -7.55
C SER A 79 16.03 3.32 -7.97
N LEU A 80 15.08 2.40 -7.81
CA LEU A 80 13.68 2.60 -8.18
C LEU A 80 13.07 3.84 -7.50
N LEU A 81 13.30 4.03 -6.20
CA LEU A 81 12.88 5.23 -5.47
C LEU A 81 13.59 6.49 -5.97
N GLY A 82 14.88 6.42 -6.28
CA GLY A 82 15.63 7.53 -6.88
C GLY A 82 15.10 7.93 -8.25
N GLN A 83 14.60 6.98 -9.05
CA GLN A 83 13.90 7.25 -10.31
C GLN A 83 12.46 7.78 -10.10
N ALA A 84 11.78 7.32 -9.05
CA ALA A 84 10.42 7.74 -8.70
C ALA A 84 10.38 9.06 -7.93
N ALA A 85 11.52 9.52 -7.41
CA ALA A 85 11.65 10.79 -6.70
C ALA A 85 11.51 11.96 -7.69
N PRO A 86 10.53 12.85 -7.50
CA PRO A 86 10.38 14.02 -8.35
C PRO A 86 11.56 14.99 -8.18
N ARG A 87 11.98 15.64 -9.27
CA ARG A 87 13.10 16.59 -9.29
C ARG A 87 12.88 17.82 -8.39
N ASP A 88 11.62 18.13 -8.09
CA ASP A 88 11.20 19.25 -7.24
C ASP A 88 11.18 18.93 -5.73
N GLY A 89 11.71 17.77 -5.30
CA GLY A 89 11.79 17.41 -3.88
C GLY A 89 10.47 16.96 -3.26
N GLY A 90 9.46 16.63 -4.08
CA GLY A 90 8.22 15.99 -3.65
C GLY A 90 8.39 14.52 -3.22
N LYS A 91 7.30 13.92 -2.74
CA LYS A 91 7.28 12.51 -2.31
C LYS A 91 7.49 11.58 -3.51
N PRO A 92 8.38 10.56 -3.42
CA PRO A 92 8.56 9.59 -4.49
C PRO A 92 7.25 8.82 -4.70
N THR A 93 6.81 8.76 -5.96
CA THR A 93 5.56 8.11 -6.34
C THR A 93 5.85 7.04 -7.38
N LEU A 94 5.61 5.79 -7.01
CA LEU A 94 5.77 4.63 -7.86
C LEU A 94 4.55 4.47 -8.77
N THR A 95 4.83 4.29 -10.05
CA THR A 95 3.84 3.96 -11.08
C THR A 95 3.47 2.47 -11.03
N PRO A 96 2.32 2.05 -11.58
CA PRO A 96 1.95 0.64 -11.72
C PRO A 96 3.02 -0.20 -12.42
N GLU A 97 3.67 0.38 -13.43
CA GLU A 97 4.75 -0.27 -14.18
C GLU A 97 5.98 -0.50 -13.31
N GLN A 98 6.39 0.51 -12.52
CA GLN A 98 7.48 0.36 -11.55
C GLN A 98 7.13 -0.64 -10.45
N ALA A 99 5.91 -0.57 -9.92
CA ALA A 99 5.45 -1.50 -8.88
C ALA A 99 5.45 -2.95 -9.37
N SER A 100 5.12 -3.19 -10.65
CA SER A 100 5.17 -4.53 -11.25
C SER A 100 6.59 -5.11 -11.32
N THR A 101 7.63 -4.27 -11.24
CA THR A 101 9.04 -4.71 -11.19
C THR A 101 9.53 -4.98 -9.76
N VAL A 102 8.77 -4.58 -8.74
CA VAL A 102 9.07 -4.84 -7.34
C VAL A 102 8.69 -6.27 -7.02
N THR A 103 9.55 -7.00 -6.31
CA THR A 103 9.24 -8.37 -5.88
C THR A 103 8.55 -8.38 -4.53
N PRO A 104 7.73 -9.39 -4.22
CA PRO A 104 7.13 -9.56 -2.89
C PRO A 104 8.18 -9.53 -1.76
N ASP A 105 9.36 -10.10 -2.00
CA ASP A 105 10.48 -10.10 -1.06
C ASP A 105 11.00 -8.69 -0.76
N GLN A 106 11.12 -7.84 -1.79
CA GLN A 106 11.45 -6.42 -1.61
C GLN A 106 10.38 -5.70 -0.79
N VAL A 107 9.11 -6.02 -0.98
CA VAL A 107 8.03 -5.43 -0.18
C VAL A 107 8.11 -5.87 1.29
N ALA A 108 8.42 -7.15 1.57
CA ALA A 108 8.68 -7.61 2.93
C ALA A 108 9.86 -6.85 3.56
N GLN A 109 10.95 -6.67 2.82
CA GLN A 109 12.13 -5.93 3.29
C GLN A 109 11.79 -4.48 3.66
N ILE A 110 11.04 -3.78 2.79
CA ILE A 110 10.57 -2.41 3.07
C ILE A 110 9.71 -2.39 4.32
N ALA A 111 8.70 -3.25 4.39
CA ALA A 111 7.74 -3.30 5.49
C ALA A 111 8.44 -3.62 6.83
N SER A 112 9.38 -4.56 6.84
CA SER A 112 10.17 -4.87 8.03
C SER A 112 11.09 -3.71 8.43
N HIS A 113 11.76 -3.08 7.47
CA HIS A 113 12.61 -1.93 7.75
C HIS A 113 11.80 -0.73 8.25
N ALA A 114 10.62 -0.52 7.68
CA ALA A 114 9.66 0.50 8.09
C ALA A 114 9.21 0.29 9.53
N GLU A 115 8.84 -0.93 9.90
CA GLU A 115 8.44 -1.30 11.25
C GLU A 115 9.57 -1.08 12.26
N GLN A 116 10.79 -1.52 11.92
CA GLN A 116 11.96 -1.39 12.79
C GLN A 116 12.33 0.08 13.06
N GLN A 117 12.16 0.95 12.07
CA GLN A 117 12.49 2.37 12.20
C GLN A 117 11.32 3.20 12.73
N ASN A 118 10.09 2.82 12.39
CA ASN A 118 8.86 3.50 12.76
C ASN A 118 7.76 2.48 13.12
N PRO A 119 7.61 2.11 14.41
CA PRO A 119 6.57 1.17 14.84
C PRO A 119 5.14 1.69 14.60
N ASP A 120 4.95 3.02 14.46
CA ASP A 120 3.66 3.62 14.08
C ASP A 120 3.26 3.31 12.63
N ILE A 121 4.14 2.74 11.80
CA ILE A 121 3.80 2.35 10.42
C ILE A 121 2.60 1.40 10.37
N ILE A 122 2.45 0.55 11.40
CA ILE A 122 1.35 -0.40 11.53
C ILE A 122 0.02 0.35 11.69
N GLU A 123 0.01 1.43 12.49
CA GLU A 123 -1.16 2.31 12.69
C GLU A 123 -1.47 3.14 11.44
N HIS A 124 -0.46 3.64 10.73
CA HIS A 124 -0.65 4.34 9.46
C HIS A 124 -1.20 3.42 8.36
N MET A 125 -0.71 2.19 8.29
CA MET A 125 -1.19 1.18 7.35
C MET A 125 -2.60 0.71 7.70
N SER A 126 -2.90 0.47 8.97
CA SER A 126 -4.23 0.07 9.39
C SER A 126 -5.27 1.18 9.16
N ALA A 127 -4.92 2.43 9.44
CA ALA A 127 -5.76 3.61 9.14
C ALA A 127 -6.00 3.72 7.64
N PHE A 128 -4.96 3.55 6.81
CA PHE A 128 -5.12 3.51 5.36
C PHE A 128 -6.04 2.38 4.91
N TYR A 129 -5.84 1.14 5.34
CA TYR A 129 -6.69 0.03 4.91
C TYR A 129 -8.16 0.23 5.33
N ALA A 130 -8.39 0.84 6.50
CA ALA A 130 -9.73 1.15 6.96
C ALA A 130 -10.37 2.35 6.25
N GLU A 131 -9.60 3.36 5.84
CA GLU A 131 -10.06 4.43 4.94
C GLU A 131 -10.26 3.93 3.50
N HIS A 132 -9.42 2.99 3.05
CA HIS A 132 -9.35 2.51 1.69
C HIS A 132 -10.31 1.36 1.36
N ALA A 133 -11.06 0.83 2.33
CA ALA A 133 -12.28 0.06 2.04
C ALA A 133 -13.21 0.85 1.08
N SER A 134 -13.24 2.17 1.23
CA SER A 134 -13.95 3.12 0.37
C SER A 134 -13.24 3.37 -0.96
N LEU A 135 -11.91 3.18 -1.02
CA LEU A 135 -11.12 3.33 -2.25
C LEU A 135 -11.22 2.14 -3.18
N ILE A 136 -11.57 0.95 -2.68
CA ILE A 136 -12.04 -0.17 -3.51
C ILE A 136 -13.38 0.20 -4.21
N LYS A 137 -14.19 1.08 -3.59
CA LYS A 137 -15.46 1.58 -4.16
C LYS A 137 -15.25 2.74 -5.14
N THR A 138 -14.27 3.63 -4.89
CA THR A 138 -13.99 4.79 -5.76
C THR A 138 -12.96 4.52 -6.86
N LEU A 139 -12.18 3.44 -6.80
CA LEU A 139 -11.40 2.95 -7.97
C LEU A 139 -12.31 2.50 -9.13
N GLY A 140 -13.62 2.35 -8.90
CA GLY A 140 -14.62 2.26 -9.96
C GLY A 140 -14.78 3.54 -10.81
N GLY A 141 -14.16 4.66 -10.45
CA GLY A 141 -14.24 5.93 -11.20
C GLY A 141 -13.12 6.13 -12.23
N ALA A 142 -11.87 5.76 -11.91
CA ALA A 142 -10.74 5.92 -12.84
C ALA A 142 -10.73 4.85 -13.94
N ALA A 143 -11.24 3.64 -13.65
CA ALA A 143 -11.43 2.59 -14.64
C ALA A 143 -12.45 3.00 -15.73
N LEU A 144 -13.41 3.88 -15.42
CA LEU A 144 -14.40 4.39 -16.39
C LEU A 144 -13.76 5.32 -17.42
N THR A 145 -12.83 6.18 -17.04
CA THR A 145 -12.07 7.01 -18.00
C THR A 145 -11.17 6.17 -18.91
N VAL A 146 -10.55 5.12 -18.37
CA VAL A 146 -9.73 4.18 -19.16
C VAL A 146 -10.60 3.30 -20.07
N ALA A 147 -11.78 2.86 -19.60
CA ALA A 147 -12.74 2.12 -20.42
C ALA A 147 -13.34 2.99 -21.53
N LEU A 148 -13.62 4.27 -21.27
CA LEU A 148 -14.07 5.24 -22.28
C LEU A 148 -12.98 5.55 -23.30
N ALA A 149 -11.72 5.72 -22.86
CA ALA A 149 -10.58 5.88 -23.77
C ALA A 149 -10.43 4.65 -24.70
N LYS A 150 -10.57 3.44 -24.15
CA LYS A 150 -10.45 2.19 -24.91
C LYS A 150 -11.62 1.94 -25.88
N MET A 151 -12.84 2.38 -25.55
CA MET A 151 -13.98 2.35 -26.49
C MET A 151 -13.83 3.36 -27.63
N ALA A 152 -13.25 4.55 -27.36
CA ALA A 152 -12.97 5.55 -28.40
C ALA A 152 -11.89 5.10 -29.39
N GLU A 153 -10.91 4.30 -28.93
CA GLU A 153 -9.91 3.67 -29.81
C GLU A 153 -10.52 2.54 -30.66
N THR A 154 -11.53 1.83 -30.16
CA THR A 154 -12.17 0.71 -30.88
C THR A 154 -13.14 1.19 -31.97
N HIS A 155 -13.66 2.41 -31.89
CA HIS A 155 -14.57 3.01 -32.88
C HIS A 155 -13.86 3.71 -34.06
N ARG A 156 -12.53 3.65 -34.15
CA ARG A 156 -11.72 4.24 -35.23
C ARG A 156 -11.11 3.20 -36.19
N GLY A 157 -11.70 2.01 -36.24
CA GLY A 157 -11.41 0.96 -37.24
C GLY A 157 -12.47 0.93 -38.33
#